data_AF-A0A9K3Q5V8-F1
#
_entry.id   AF-A0A9K3Q5V8-F1
#
_cell.length_a   1.000
_cell.length_b   1.000
_cell.length_c   1.000
_cell.angle_alpha   90.00
_cell.angle_beta   90.00
_cell.angle_gamma   90.00
#
_symmetry.space_group_name_H-M   'P 1'
#
loop_
_entity.id
_entity.type
_entity.pdbx_description
1 polymer ?
#
loop_
_entity_poly.entity_id
_entity_poly.type
_entity_poly.pdbx_seq_one_letter_code
_entity_poly.pdbx_strand_id
1 'polypeptide(L)'
;MQPSQVTLFCRVITVLAHWYPLRAPAFLQPHFNATFLDLSKLSTIVIQDAAAILVSHPDRALHKLFSHPLFASKEFEGYTQRMRSHLENHQVPANASIDVVLPGINARLDLLCAELKTQREMMNLMQQQREQDRQMTKQILLQTSHLLQTSHQRQFDSSQREMLAATLFQLGADQLLNAPAPMPFHWPTSPPAPPTDSNDHQSIVRNITGNSASDGRLPCVQPDGFNHVIQEKHCSVQDMYNEWFGIEKFEGIPVEGGIRSMEIQHKSKWRNNYDASVSKRFSRLKIIVDTIVKTVAESSDPNVTTNSVIELFEEHFQAKKRSPSALITWLEQEGYKDSKKRKLS
;
A
#
# COMPACT_ATOMS: atom_id res chain seq x y z
N MET A 1 13.96 12.98 54.63
CA MET A 1 14.92 11.90 54.30
C MET A 1 15.67 11.50 55.55
N GLN A 2 15.84 10.20 55.82
CA GLN A 2 16.75 9.76 56.88
C GLN A 2 18.21 10.06 56.49
N PRO A 3 19.13 10.27 57.45
CA PRO A 3 20.53 10.63 57.17
C PRO A 3 21.22 9.69 56.17
N SER A 4 20.90 8.39 56.23
CA SER A 4 21.41 7.37 55.32
C SER A 4 20.99 7.55 53.86
N GLN A 5 19.81 8.13 53.60
CA GLN A 5 19.35 8.38 52.23
C GLN A 5 20.00 9.59 51.59
N VAL A 6 20.38 10.60 52.38
CA VAL A 6 21.11 11.77 51.90
C VAL A 6 22.52 11.36 51.44
N THR A 7 23.18 10.45 52.18
CA THR A 7 24.50 9.93 51.80
C THR A 7 24.47 9.12 50.50
N LEU A 8 23.45 8.26 50.33
CA LEU A 8 23.27 7.48 49.11
C LEU A 8 23.01 8.39 47.90
N PHE A 9 22.18 9.42 48.08
CA PHE A 9 21.84 10.40 47.07
C PHE A 9 23.05 11.21 46.59
N CYS A 10 23.86 11.73 47.52
CA CYS A 10 25.09 12.46 47.18
C CYS A 10 26.04 11.58 46.35
N ARG A 11 26.19 10.29 46.69
CA ARG A 11 27.04 9.36 45.93
C ARG A 11 26.52 9.11 44.51
N VAL A 12 25.20 9.00 44.32
CA VAL A 12 24.61 8.76 42.99
C VAL A 12 24.80 9.97 42.07
N ILE A 13 24.65 11.19 42.59
CA ILE A 13 24.93 12.41 41.82
C ILE A 13 26.40 12.46 41.40
N THR A 14 27.34 12.10 42.30
CA THR A 14 28.76 12.06 41.97
C THR A 14 29.06 11.09 40.83
N VAL A 15 28.35 9.95 40.78
CA VAL A 15 28.51 8.94 39.73
C VAL A 15 27.92 9.42 38.41
N LEU A 16 26.71 9.99 38.42
CA LEU A 16 26.11 10.56 37.22
C LEU A 16 26.95 11.72 36.66
N ALA A 17 27.53 12.55 37.53
CA ALA A 17 28.46 13.61 37.14
C ALA A 17 29.77 13.06 36.54
N HIS A 18 30.21 11.88 36.97
CA HIS A 18 31.40 11.22 36.40
C HIS A 18 31.13 10.60 35.03
N TRP A 19 29.91 10.08 34.80
CA TRP A 19 29.51 9.49 33.52
C TRP A 19 29.17 10.54 32.44
N TYR A 20 28.87 11.78 32.83
CA TYR A 20 28.60 12.89 31.92
C TYR A 20 29.57 14.05 32.16
N PRO A 21 30.78 14.04 31.59
CA PRO A 21 31.69 15.19 31.62
C PRO A 21 31.14 16.28 30.70
N LEU A 22 30.16 17.03 31.19
CA LEU A 22 29.63 18.21 30.50
C LEU A 22 30.66 19.33 30.60
N ARG A 23 31.48 19.45 29.56
CA ARG A 23 32.31 20.64 29.28
C ARG A 23 31.40 21.78 28.84
N ALA A 24 30.62 22.32 29.78
CA ALA A 24 29.72 23.44 29.51
C ALA A 24 30.51 24.77 29.48
N PRO A 25 30.33 25.62 28.45
CA PRO A 25 30.96 26.94 28.40
C PRO A 25 30.40 27.83 29.53
N ALA A 26 31.26 28.69 30.09
CA ALA A 26 31.05 29.47 31.31
C ALA A 26 29.89 30.49 31.29
N PHE A 27 29.08 30.54 30.22
CA PHE A 27 28.09 31.60 30.00
C PHE A 27 26.62 31.22 30.29
N LEU A 28 26.34 30.01 30.80
CA LEU A 28 24.96 29.51 31.00
C LEU A 28 24.66 29.03 32.45
N GLN A 29 25.16 29.72 33.49
CA GLN A 29 25.07 29.20 34.86
C GLN A 29 23.84 29.56 35.74
N PRO A 30 23.05 30.64 35.56
CA PRO A 30 22.00 30.91 36.56
C PRO A 30 20.69 30.15 36.36
N HIS A 31 20.32 29.78 35.11
CA HIS A 31 18.99 29.21 34.82
C HIS A 31 18.97 27.68 34.69
N PHE A 32 20.13 27.02 34.59
CA PHE A 32 20.22 25.57 34.43
C PHE A 32 20.00 24.80 35.74
N ASN A 33 20.14 25.46 36.90
CA ASN A 33 20.11 24.77 38.20
C ASN A 33 18.70 24.39 38.66
N ALA A 34 17.66 25.10 38.25
CA ALA A 34 16.29 24.83 38.73
C ALA A 34 15.65 23.62 38.04
N THR A 35 15.90 23.40 36.75
CA THR A 35 15.39 22.24 35.99
C THR A 35 16.23 20.98 36.20
N PHE A 36 17.54 21.12 36.46
CA PHE A 36 18.40 19.97 36.73
C PHE A 36 18.11 19.31 38.08
N LEU A 37 17.55 20.04 39.05
CA LEU A 37 17.13 19.50 40.34
C LEU A 37 16.01 18.43 40.23
N ASP A 38 15.28 18.36 39.12
CA ASP A 38 14.29 17.31 38.87
C ASP A 38 14.93 15.94 38.54
N LEU A 39 16.24 15.88 38.26
CA LEU A 39 16.98 14.62 38.13
C LEU A 39 17.13 13.87 39.46
N SER A 40 16.86 14.53 40.58
CA SER A 40 16.79 13.87 41.90
C SER A 40 15.67 12.83 41.97
N LYS A 41 14.57 13.05 41.26
CA LYS A 41 13.49 12.06 41.12
C LYS A 41 13.95 10.89 40.27
N LEU A 42 14.66 11.15 39.18
CA LEU A 42 15.20 10.11 38.30
C LEU A 42 16.18 9.20 39.05
N SER A 43 17.08 9.75 39.87
CA SER A 43 18.00 8.92 40.66
C SER A 43 17.28 8.01 41.65
N THR A 44 16.18 8.49 42.24
CA THR A 44 15.34 7.69 43.12
C THR A 44 14.67 6.53 42.37
N ILE A 45 14.09 6.82 41.19
CA ILE A 45 13.47 5.81 40.32
C ILE A 45 14.51 4.76 39.89
N VAL A 46 15.70 5.19 39.46
CA VAL A 46 16.76 4.25 39.04
C VAL A 46 17.18 3.32 40.17
N ILE A 47 17.32 3.82 41.41
CA ILE A 47 17.67 2.98 42.57
C ILE A 47 16.53 2.03 42.95
N GLN A 48 15.29 2.51 42.88
CA GLN A 48 14.09 1.70 43.10
C GLN A 48 14.01 0.54 42.09
N ASP A 49 14.14 0.85 40.80
CA ASP A 49 14.05 -0.12 39.72
C ASP A 49 15.23 -1.09 39.75
N ALA A 50 16.44 -0.61 40.03
CA ALA A 50 17.62 -1.46 40.22
C ALA A 50 17.40 -2.48 41.34
N ALA A 51 16.84 -2.07 42.48
CA ALA A 51 16.52 -2.97 43.58
C ALA A 51 15.40 -3.96 43.20
N ALA A 52 14.33 -3.48 42.53
CA ALA A 52 13.22 -4.32 42.09
C ALA A 52 13.66 -5.39 41.07
N ILE A 53 14.55 -5.02 40.14
CA ILE A 53 15.17 -5.94 39.17
C ILE A 53 15.99 -7.00 39.88
N LEU A 54 16.84 -6.63 40.84
CA LEU A 54 17.67 -7.62 41.56
C LEU A 54 16.84 -8.57 42.43
N VAL A 55 15.70 -8.11 42.97
CA VAL A 55 14.76 -8.96 43.71
C VAL A 55 14.03 -9.92 42.79
N SER A 56 13.52 -9.43 41.66
CA SER A 56 12.68 -10.22 40.74
C SER A 56 13.49 -11.12 39.81
N HIS A 57 14.71 -10.71 39.46
CA HIS A 57 15.60 -11.33 38.48
C HIS A 57 17.05 -11.33 39.00
N PRO A 58 17.39 -12.21 39.96
CA PRO A 58 18.72 -12.24 40.58
C PRO A 58 19.84 -12.57 39.58
N ASP A 59 19.53 -13.23 38.47
CA ASP A 59 20.45 -13.49 37.35
C ASP A 59 21.00 -12.21 36.70
N ARG A 60 20.24 -11.10 36.77
CA ARG A 60 20.65 -9.81 36.22
C ARG A 60 21.70 -9.07 37.05
N ALA A 61 22.07 -9.60 38.23
CA ALA A 61 23.15 -9.06 39.05
C ALA A 61 24.51 -9.00 38.30
N LEU A 62 24.69 -9.79 37.24
CA LEU A 62 25.89 -9.78 36.40
C LEU A 62 25.97 -8.59 35.42
N HIS A 63 24.91 -7.76 35.31
CA HIS A 63 24.91 -6.62 34.39
C HIS A 63 25.91 -5.53 34.82
N LYS A 64 26.60 -4.90 33.86
CA LYS A 64 27.63 -3.86 34.11
C LYS A 64 27.15 -2.68 34.96
N LEU A 65 25.85 -2.40 34.98
CA LEU A 65 25.28 -1.38 35.87
C LEU A 65 25.56 -1.69 37.35
N PHE A 66 25.46 -2.96 37.74
CA PHE A 66 25.60 -3.41 39.14
C PHE A 66 27.06 -3.61 39.57
N SER A 67 28.03 -3.47 38.67
CA SER A 67 29.45 -3.47 39.06
C SER A 67 29.85 -2.19 39.80
N HIS A 68 28.97 -1.19 39.87
CA HIS A 68 29.24 0.05 40.58
C HIS A 68 29.25 -0.18 42.11
N PRO A 69 30.25 0.34 42.88
CA PRO A 69 30.38 0.08 44.33
C PRO A 69 29.16 0.43 45.18
N LEU A 70 28.32 1.35 44.69
CA LEU A 70 27.04 1.69 45.31
C LEU A 70 26.15 0.45 45.53
N PHE A 71 26.08 -0.43 44.53
CA PHE A 71 25.21 -1.62 44.59
C PHE A 71 25.78 -2.74 45.45
N ALA A 72 27.08 -2.70 45.76
CA ALA A 72 27.75 -3.57 46.73
C ALA A 72 27.72 -3.03 48.17
N SER A 73 27.13 -1.84 48.39
CA SER A 73 27.08 -1.22 49.72
C SER A 73 26.05 -1.89 50.63
N LYS A 74 26.36 -1.96 51.94
CA LYS A 74 25.44 -2.52 52.96
C LYS A 74 24.12 -1.75 53.02
N GLU A 75 24.16 -0.45 52.73
CA GLU A 75 22.99 0.42 52.68
C GLU A 75 22.03 0.01 51.55
N PHE A 76 22.58 -0.30 50.36
CA PHE A 76 21.78 -0.77 49.22
C PHE A 76 21.29 -2.21 49.41
N GLU A 77 22.08 -3.07 50.06
CA GLU A 77 21.64 -4.42 50.46
C GLU A 77 20.41 -4.34 51.39
N GLY A 78 20.49 -3.51 52.45
CA GLY A 78 19.36 -3.27 53.35
C GLY A 78 18.16 -2.63 52.65
N TYR A 79 18.38 -1.81 51.62
CA TYR A 79 17.30 -1.28 50.77
C TYR A 79 16.64 -2.38 49.93
N THR A 80 17.44 -3.25 49.31
CA THR A 80 16.96 -4.38 48.50
C THR A 80 16.15 -5.37 49.33
N GLN A 81 16.54 -5.62 50.58
CA GLN A 81 15.77 -6.47 51.51
C GLN A 81 14.40 -5.88 51.88
N ARG A 82 14.33 -4.55 52.08
CA ARG A 82 13.04 -3.85 52.27
C ARG A 82 12.17 -3.92 51.01
N MET A 83 12.76 -3.76 49.83
CA MET A 83 12.06 -3.90 48.54
C MET A 83 11.49 -5.30 48.37
N ARG A 84 12.27 -6.35 48.70
CA ARG A 84 11.81 -7.75 48.71
C ARG A 84 10.59 -7.94 49.61
N SER A 85 10.67 -7.45 50.85
CA SER A 85 9.54 -7.53 51.79
C SER A 85 8.31 -6.79 51.26
N HIS A 86 8.49 -5.68 50.54
CA HIS A 86 7.38 -4.93 49.96
C HIS A 86 6.72 -5.69 48.80
N LEU A 87 7.52 -6.26 47.89
CA LEU A 87 7.05 -7.05 46.75
C LEU A 87 6.42 -8.38 47.14
N GLU A 88 6.86 -9.02 48.22
CA GLU A 88 6.24 -10.26 48.74
C GLU A 88 4.87 -10.00 49.40
N ASN A 89 4.71 -8.83 50.04
CA ASN A 89 3.48 -8.46 50.74
C ASN A 89 2.43 -7.80 49.84
N HIS A 90 2.83 -7.22 48.70
CA HIS A 90 1.91 -6.65 47.73
C HIS A 90 1.68 -7.71 46.64
N GLN A 91 0.42 -8.10 46.40
CA GLN A 91 0.10 -8.96 45.24
C GLN A 91 0.73 -8.34 44.00
N VAL A 92 1.67 -9.08 43.41
CA VAL A 92 2.51 -8.62 42.31
C VAL A 92 1.59 -8.08 41.22
N PRO A 93 1.69 -6.78 40.84
CA PRO A 93 0.90 -6.22 39.75
C PRO A 93 1.29 -6.82 38.39
N ALA A 94 2.20 -7.80 38.33
CA ALA A 94 2.37 -8.67 37.18
C ALA A 94 1.09 -9.46 36.83
N ASN A 95 0.18 -9.65 37.80
CA ASN A 95 -1.19 -10.11 37.55
C ASN A 95 -2.22 -8.97 37.47
N ALA A 96 -1.80 -7.70 37.60
CA ALA A 96 -2.68 -6.60 37.24
C ALA A 96 -2.91 -6.71 35.74
N SER A 97 -4.19 -6.77 35.34
CA SER A 97 -4.57 -6.73 33.93
C SER A 97 -3.76 -5.65 33.21
N ILE A 98 -3.28 -5.94 32.00
CA ILE A 98 -2.65 -4.95 31.13
C ILE A 98 -3.47 -3.65 31.06
N ASP A 99 -4.80 -3.71 31.25
CA ASP A 99 -5.66 -2.52 31.33
C ASP A 99 -5.38 -1.59 32.50
N VAL A 100 -4.84 -2.09 33.61
CA VAL A 100 -4.45 -1.25 34.76
C VAL A 100 -3.16 -0.49 34.44
N VAL A 101 -2.22 -1.13 33.74
CA VAL A 101 -0.93 -0.54 33.41
C VAL A 101 -1.03 0.36 32.18
N LEU A 102 -1.87 -0.02 31.22
CA LEU A 102 -2.05 0.65 29.93
C LEU A 102 -3.54 0.69 29.55
N PRO A 103 -4.33 1.55 30.22
CA PRO A 103 -5.77 1.62 29.99
C PRO A 103 -6.08 1.93 28.52
N GLY A 104 -6.95 1.12 27.93
CA GLY A 104 -7.42 1.28 26.55
C GLY A 104 -6.59 0.56 25.48
N ILE A 105 -5.43 -0.01 25.81
CA ILE A 105 -4.66 -0.80 24.83
C ILE A 105 -5.42 -2.08 24.46
N ASN A 106 -6.02 -2.78 25.41
CA ASN A 106 -6.79 -3.98 25.11
C ASN A 106 -7.99 -3.64 24.23
N ALA A 107 -8.72 -2.56 24.53
CA ALA A 107 -9.83 -2.08 23.69
C ALA A 107 -9.38 -1.78 22.26
N ARG A 108 -8.20 -1.16 22.08
CA ARG A 108 -7.64 -0.91 20.75
C ARG A 108 -7.24 -2.19 20.02
N LEU A 109 -6.63 -3.15 20.73
CA LEU A 109 -6.27 -4.45 20.16
C LEU A 109 -7.51 -5.26 19.77
N ASP A 110 -8.57 -5.22 20.58
CA ASP A 110 -9.84 -5.87 20.27
C ASP A 110 -10.50 -5.25 19.04
N LEU A 111 -10.49 -3.92 18.91
CA LEU A 111 -10.97 -3.22 17.72
C LEU A 111 -10.17 -3.63 16.47
N LEU A 112 -8.84 -3.68 16.54
CA LEU A 112 -8.00 -4.12 15.44
C LEU A 112 -8.24 -5.59 15.08
N CYS A 113 -8.43 -6.46 16.07
CA CYS A 113 -8.76 -7.86 15.82
C CYS A 113 -10.13 -8.01 15.15
N ALA A 114 -11.13 -7.23 15.57
CA ALA A 114 -12.44 -7.19 14.94
C ALA A 114 -12.34 -6.70 13.48
N GLU A 115 -11.58 -5.63 13.22
CA GLU A 115 -11.36 -5.10 11.88
C GLU A 115 -10.63 -6.09 10.95
N LEU A 116 -9.60 -6.77 11.44
CA LEU A 116 -8.91 -7.81 10.67
C LEU A 116 -9.83 -8.99 10.35
N LYS A 117 -10.74 -9.34 11.27
CA LYS A 117 -11.73 -10.39 11.05
C LYS A 117 -12.72 -9.99 9.95
N THR A 118 -13.27 -8.78 9.99
CA THR A 118 -14.19 -8.30 8.94
C THR A 118 -13.51 -8.19 7.58
N GLN A 119 -12.26 -7.72 7.52
CA GLN A 119 -11.48 -7.69 6.28
C GLN A 119 -11.28 -9.09 5.68
N ARG A 120 -10.99 -10.09 6.53
CA ARG A 120 -10.85 -11.49 6.08
C ARG A 120 -12.17 -12.05 5.55
N GLU A 121 -13.28 -11.80 6.24
CA GLU A 121 -14.61 -12.23 5.79
C GLU A 121 -14.99 -11.60 4.44
N MET A 122 -14.71 -10.31 4.25
CA MET A 122 -14.92 -9.63 2.97
C MET A 122 -14.06 -10.20 1.84
N MET A 123 -12.81 -10.54 2.12
CA MET A 123 -11.91 -11.17 1.15
C MET A 123 -12.42 -12.55 0.71
N ASN A 124 -12.91 -13.34 1.67
CA ASN A 124 -13.52 -14.64 1.39
C ASN A 124 -14.80 -14.49 0.55
N LEU A 125 -15.64 -13.50 0.85
CA LEU A 125 -16.86 -13.22 0.08
C LEU A 125 -16.54 -12.81 -1.36
N MET A 126 -15.56 -11.92 -1.56
CA MET A 126 -15.10 -11.55 -2.91
C MET A 126 -14.54 -12.76 -3.68
N GLN A 127 -13.82 -13.64 -3.01
CA GLN A 127 -13.29 -14.85 -3.65
C GLN A 127 -14.41 -15.82 -4.04
N GLN A 128 -15.41 -15.98 -3.19
CA GLN A 128 -16.61 -16.77 -3.49
C GLN A 128 -17.37 -16.19 -4.69
N GLN A 129 -17.55 -14.87 -4.74
CA GLN A 129 -18.20 -14.19 -5.87
C GLN A 129 -17.46 -14.45 -7.18
N ARG A 130 -16.12 -14.33 -7.18
CA ARG A 130 -15.31 -14.62 -8.38
C ARG A 130 -15.45 -16.07 -8.86
N GLU A 131 -15.56 -17.02 -7.93
CA GLU A 131 -15.76 -18.42 -8.31
C GLU A 131 -17.18 -18.64 -8.86
N GLN A 132 -18.20 -18.00 -8.29
CA GLN A 132 -19.56 -18.02 -8.85
C GLN A 132 -19.60 -17.42 -10.27
N ASP A 133 -18.96 -16.27 -10.49
CA ASP A 133 -18.89 -15.63 -11.80
C ASP A 133 -18.14 -16.52 -12.82
N ARG A 134 -17.07 -17.20 -12.38
CA ARG A 134 -16.34 -18.18 -13.19
C ARG A 134 -17.23 -19.37 -13.56
N GLN A 135 -18.04 -19.88 -12.62
CA GLN A 135 -18.98 -20.97 -12.88
C GLN A 135 -20.09 -20.53 -13.83
N MET A 136 -20.67 -19.34 -13.64
CA MET A 136 -21.68 -18.77 -14.53
C MET A 136 -21.12 -18.59 -15.95
N THR A 137 -19.91 -18.07 -16.08
CA THR A 137 -19.23 -17.90 -17.38
C THR A 137 -19.04 -19.25 -18.08
N LYS A 138 -18.64 -20.29 -17.35
CA LYS A 138 -18.53 -21.66 -17.90
C LYS A 138 -19.90 -22.18 -18.38
N GLN A 139 -20.98 -21.96 -17.62
CA GLN A 139 -22.32 -22.37 -18.04
C GLN A 139 -22.78 -21.64 -19.29
N ILE A 140 -22.59 -20.32 -19.37
CA ILE A 140 -22.91 -19.52 -20.55
C ILE A 140 -22.15 -20.05 -21.78
N LEU A 141 -20.85 -20.36 -21.62
CA LEU A 141 -20.02 -20.88 -22.71
C LEU A 141 -20.52 -22.24 -23.20
N LEU A 142 -20.84 -23.16 -22.27
CA LEU A 142 -21.39 -24.48 -22.60
C LEU A 142 -22.74 -24.37 -23.32
N GLN A 143 -23.63 -23.51 -22.82
CA GLN A 143 -24.94 -23.28 -23.43
C GLN A 143 -24.80 -22.68 -24.83
N THR A 144 -23.90 -21.71 -25.00
CA THR A 144 -23.61 -21.09 -26.31
C THR A 144 -23.05 -22.11 -27.30
N SER A 145 -22.12 -22.96 -26.86
CA SER A 145 -21.57 -24.03 -27.68
C SER A 145 -22.64 -25.02 -28.14
N HIS A 146 -23.55 -25.43 -27.24
CA HIS A 146 -24.65 -26.32 -27.58
C HIS A 146 -25.62 -25.69 -28.62
N LEU A 147 -25.94 -24.41 -28.48
CA LEU A 147 -26.79 -23.69 -29.44
C LEU A 147 -26.15 -23.64 -30.83
N LEU A 148 -24.85 -23.36 -30.91
CA LEU A 148 -24.10 -23.36 -32.17
C LEU A 148 -24.03 -24.75 -32.81
N GLN A 149 -23.82 -25.80 -32.01
CA GLN A 149 -23.81 -27.17 -32.53
C GLN A 149 -25.18 -27.57 -33.08
N THR A 150 -26.25 -27.20 -32.38
CA THR A 150 -27.63 -27.47 -32.81
C THR A 150 -27.98 -26.72 -34.09
N SER A 151 -27.55 -25.45 -34.23
CA SER A 151 -27.80 -24.69 -35.45
C SER A 151 -27.05 -25.27 -36.66
N HIS A 152 -25.79 -25.69 -36.48
CA HIS A 152 -25.03 -26.35 -37.54
C HIS A 152 -25.67 -27.67 -37.98
N GLN A 153 -26.17 -28.49 -37.05
CA GLN A 153 -26.87 -29.72 -37.40
C GLN A 153 -28.14 -29.44 -38.21
N ARG A 154 -28.94 -28.44 -37.81
CA ARG A 154 -30.15 -28.06 -38.54
C ARG A 154 -29.84 -27.54 -39.95
N GLN A 155 -28.76 -26.77 -40.12
CA GLN A 155 -28.33 -26.32 -41.44
C GLN A 155 -27.93 -27.49 -42.33
N PHE A 156 -27.15 -28.44 -41.79
CA PHE A 156 -26.75 -29.64 -42.51
C PHE A 156 -27.96 -30.47 -42.94
N ASP A 157 -28.89 -30.73 -42.02
CA ASP A 157 -30.13 -31.47 -42.30
C ASP A 157 -31.00 -30.74 -43.34
N SER A 158 -31.07 -29.40 -43.30
CA SER A 158 -31.80 -28.59 -44.29
C SER A 158 -31.19 -28.73 -45.68
N SER A 159 -29.85 -28.62 -45.79
CA SER A 159 -29.15 -28.78 -47.07
C SER A 159 -29.30 -30.19 -47.64
N GLN A 160 -29.32 -31.23 -46.80
CA GLN A 160 -29.62 -32.60 -47.25
C GLN A 160 -31.05 -32.73 -47.77
N ARG A 161 -32.03 -32.14 -47.08
CA ARG A 161 -33.43 -32.15 -47.51
C ARG A 161 -33.61 -31.43 -48.84
N GLU A 162 -32.96 -30.28 -49.04
CA GLU A 162 -32.99 -29.54 -50.31
C GLU A 162 -32.36 -30.35 -51.45
N MET A 163 -31.23 -31.02 -51.20
CA MET A 163 -30.59 -31.89 -52.19
C MET A 163 -31.50 -33.07 -52.58
N LEU A 164 -32.13 -33.73 -51.61
CA LEU A 164 -33.08 -34.82 -51.88
C LEU A 164 -34.32 -34.33 -52.63
N ALA A 165 -34.86 -33.16 -52.26
CA ALA A 165 -35.99 -32.56 -52.95
C ALA A 165 -35.63 -32.22 -54.40
N ALA A 166 -34.50 -31.58 -54.64
CA ALA A 166 -34.00 -31.28 -56.00
C ALA A 166 -33.85 -32.56 -56.84
N THR A 167 -33.30 -33.63 -56.24
CA THR A 167 -33.14 -34.93 -56.89
C THR A 167 -34.50 -35.55 -57.28
N LEU A 168 -35.49 -35.50 -56.39
CA LEU A 168 -36.84 -36.01 -56.66
C LEU A 168 -37.55 -35.21 -57.77
N PHE A 169 -37.40 -33.88 -57.79
CA PHE A 169 -37.95 -33.04 -58.86
C PHE A 169 -37.35 -33.39 -60.22
N GLN A 170 -36.03 -33.62 -60.28
CA GLN A 170 -35.35 -34.05 -61.51
C GLN A 170 -35.89 -35.40 -62.00
N LEU A 171 -36.04 -36.37 -61.09
CA LEU A 171 -36.54 -37.70 -61.41
C LEU A 171 -38.00 -37.69 -61.89
N GLY A 172 -38.83 -36.82 -61.32
CA GLY A 172 -40.22 -36.60 -61.75
C GLY A 172 -40.31 -35.92 -63.13
N ALA A 173 -39.45 -34.93 -63.39
CA ALA A 173 -39.38 -34.26 -64.69
C ALA A 173 -38.98 -35.23 -65.82
N ASP A 174 -38.01 -36.11 -65.57
CA ASP A 174 -37.56 -37.12 -66.54
C ASP A 174 -38.64 -38.17 -66.85
N GLN A 175 -39.49 -38.51 -65.88
CA GLN A 175 -40.63 -39.42 -66.12
C GLN A 175 -41.76 -38.75 -66.92
N LEU A 176 -42.01 -37.46 -66.74
CA LEU A 176 -43.04 -36.74 -67.48
C LEU A 176 -42.65 -36.45 -68.94
N LEU A 177 -41.35 -36.31 -69.24
CA LEU A 177 -40.86 -36.14 -70.61
C LEU A 177 -40.95 -37.42 -71.46
N ASN A 178 -41.13 -38.60 -70.84
CA ASN A 178 -41.26 -39.90 -71.52
C ASN A 178 -42.68 -40.49 -71.47
N ALA A 179 -43.67 -39.78 -70.91
CA ALA A 179 -45.05 -40.26 -70.86
C ALA A 179 -45.83 -39.91 -72.16
N PRO A 180 -46.57 -40.84 -72.77
CA PRO A 180 -47.46 -40.52 -73.88
C PRO A 180 -48.59 -39.58 -73.41
N ALA A 181 -48.87 -38.57 -74.24
CA ALA A 181 -49.71 -37.41 -73.97
C ALA A 181 -50.98 -37.70 -73.13
N PRO A 182 -51.17 -37.01 -71.98
CA PRO A 182 -52.44 -36.99 -71.29
C PRO A 182 -53.29 -35.76 -71.63
N MET A 183 -54.59 -35.99 -71.52
CA MET A 183 -55.75 -35.14 -71.80
C MET A 183 -55.73 -33.76 -71.09
N PRO A 184 -56.47 -32.76 -71.62
CA PRO A 184 -56.50 -31.41 -71.07
C PRO A 184 -57.22 -31.38 -69.72
N PHE A 185 -56.50 -30.99 -68.67
CA PHE A 185 -57.04 -30.79 -67.33
C PHE A 185 -56.99 -29.30 -66.97
N HIS A 186 -58.17 -28.69 -66.82
CA HIS A 186 -58.37 -27.32 -66.33
C HIS A 186 -58.05 -27.20 -64.83
N TRP A 187 -57.29 -26.17 -64.45
CA TRP A 187 -57.07 -25.73 -63.07
C TRP A 187 -57.92 -24.48 -62.78
N PRO A 188 -58.68 -24.40 -61.68
CA PRO A 188 -59.35 -23.18 -61.27
C PRO A 188 -58.40 -22.21 -60.58
N THR A 189 -58.54 -20.95 -60.98
CA THR A 189 -57.81 -19.74 -60.58
C THR A 189 -57.71 -19.52 -59.06
N SER A 190 -56.50 -19.12 -58.61
CA SER A 190 -56.13 -18.39 -57.38
C SER A 190 -56.05 -19.12 -56.02
N PRO A 191 -54.90 -19.00 -55.32
CA PRO A 191 -54.84 -19.00 -53.86
C PRO A 191 -54.78 -17.58 -53.27
N PRO A 192 -55.28 -17.36 -52.03
CA PRO A 192 -55.29 -16.07 -51.36
C PRO A 192 -53.92 -15.70 -50.77
N ALA A 193 -53.70 -14.39 -50.62
CA ALA A 193 -52.47 -13.79 -50.10
C ALA A 193 -52.12 -14.24 -48.66
N PRO A 194 -50.83 -14.33 -48.31
CA PRO A 194 -50.39 -14.57 -46.94
C PRO A 194 -50.62 -13.33 -46.05
N PRO A 195 -50.94 -13.51 -44.75
CA PRO A 195 -51.08 -12.41 -43.81
C PRO A 195 -49.71 -11.81 -43.46
N THR A 196 -49.63 -10.49 -43.58
CA THR A 196 -48.58 -9.64 -43.02
C THR A 196 -48.74 -9.59 -41.51
N ASP A 197 -48.01 -10.44 -40.78
CA ASP A 197 -47.79 -10.24 -39.35
C ASP A 197 -46.61 -9.27 -39.17
N SER A 198 -46.99 -8.00 -39.05
CA SER A 198 -46.23 -7.00 -38.32
C SER A 198 -46.25 -7.37 -36.84
N ASN A 199 -45.12 -7.78 -36.27
CA ASN A 199 -44.86 -7.53 -34.85
C ASN A 199 -43.36 -7.58 -34.54
N ASP A 200 -42.87 -6.41 -34.14
CA ASP A 200 -42.09 -6.15 -32.94
C ASP A 200 -40.94 -7.10 -32.59
N HIS A 201 -39.71 -6.56 -32.74
CA HIS A 201 -38.85 -6.18 -31.60
C HIS A 201 -37.42 -5.97 -32.10
N GLN A 202 -37.03 -4.73 -32.38
CA GLN A 202 -35.63 -4.31 -32.28
C GLN A 202 -35.53 -3.02 -31.47
N SER A 203 -35.77 -3.19 -30.18
CA SER A 203 -35.34 -2.28 -29.14
C SER A 203 -33.82 -2.42 -28.97
N ILE A 204 -33.12 -1.29 -29.06
CA ILE A 204 -32.21 -0.80 -28.01
C ILE A 204 -31.14 -1.82 -27.55
N VAL A 205 -29.90 -1.68 -28.03
CA VAL A 205 -28.72 -1.26 -27.23
C VAL A 205 -27.56 -1.05 -28.23
N ARG A 206 -27.31 0.21 -28.63
CA ARG A 206 -25.95 0.67 -28.91
C ARG A 206 -25.41 1.17 -27.59
N ASN A 207 -24.44 0.48 -27.01
CA ASN A 207 -23.59 1.10 -26.01
C ASN A 207 -22.21 0.41 -25.94
N ILE A 208 -21.21 1.25 -26.18
CA ILE A 208 -19.90 1.27 -25.52
C ILE A 208 -18.89 0.22 -26.01
N THR A 209 -18.22 0.58 -27.09
CA THR A 209 -16.82 0.25 -27.33
C THR A 209 -15.98 0.91 -26.23
N GLY A 210 -15.76 0.19 -25.13
CA GLY A 210 -14.89 0.59 -24.03
C GLY A 210 -13.86 -0.51 -23.78
N ASN A 211 -12.87 -0.62 -24.66
CA ASN A 211 -11.70 -1.46 -24.41
C ASN A 211 -10.82 -0.79 -23.34
N SER A 212 -11.16 -1.02 -22.07
CA SER A 212 -10.21 -0.89 -20.96
C SER A 212 -9.91 -2.29 -20.45
N ALA A 213 -8.80 -2.85 -20.92
CA ALA A 213 -8.19 -4.01 -20.32
C ALA A 213 -7.67 -3.62 -18.92
N SER A 214 -8.46 -3.88 -17.88
CA SER A 214 -7.99 -3.94 -16.51
C SER A 214 -7.53 -5.36 -16.22
N ASP A 215 -6.21 -5.53 -16.29
CA ASP A 215 -5.51 -6.76 -15.94
C ASP A 215 -5.69 -7.02 -14.43
N GLY A 216 -6.47 -8.06 -14.11
CA GLY A 216 -6.92 -8.40 -12.76
C GLY A 216 -5.84 -9.07 -11.89
N ARG A 217 -4.63 -8.49 -11.81
CA ARG A 217 -3.62 -8.92 -10.83
C ARG A 217 -3.88 -8.27 -9.48
N LEU A 218 -4.24 -9.11 -8.50
CA LEU A 218 -4.24 -8.76 -7.09
C LEU A 218 -2.85 -8.28 -6.66
N PRO A 219 -2.74 -7.19 -5.88
CA PRO A 219 -1.46 -6.77 -5.32
C PRO A 219 -0.96 -7.82 -4.33
N CYS A 220 0.26 -8.27 -4.57
CA CYS A 220 1.06 -9.08 -3.66
C CYS A 220 1.34 -8.25 -2.39
N VAL A 221 0.52 -8.42 -1.36
CA VAL A 221 0.78 -7.86 -0.03
C VAL A 221 1.80 -8.78 0.66
N GLN A 222 3.08 -8.43 0.58
CA GLN A 222 4.07 -8.98 1.50
C GLN A 222 4.02 -8.18 2.81
N PRO A 223 4.12 -8.85 3.97
CA PRO A 223 3.95 -8.26 5.30
C PRO A 223 5.17 -7.43 5.77
N ASP A 224 6.03 -6.98 4.86
CA ASP A 224 7.40 -6.58 5.18
C ASP A 224 7.55 -5.09 5.54
N GLY A 225 6.47 -4.35 5.81
CA GLY A 225 6.54 -2.92 6.17
C GLY A 225 6.94 -1.97 5.03
N PHE A 226 7.20 -2.49 3.82
CA PHE A 226 7.60 -1.70 2.63
C PHE A 226 6.45 -1.39 1.67
N ASN A 227 5.19 -1.44 2.13
CA ASN A 227 4.02 -1.24 1.27
C ASN A 227 3.71 0.25 1.02
N HIS A 228 4.73 1.06 0.69
CA HIS A 228 4.47 2.41 0.20
C HIS A 228 3.84 2.34 -1.18
N VAL A 229 2.64 2.87 -1.32
CA VAL A 229 2.05 3.07 -2.64
C VAL A 229 2.38 4.50 -3.06
N ILE A 230 3.30 4.65 -4.02
CA ILE A 230 3.60 5.96 -4.61
C ILE A 230 2.32 6.56 -5.15
N GLN A 231 2.06 7.82 -4.80
CA GLN A 231 0.85 8.51 -5.22
C GLN A 231 0.70 8.46 -6.74
N GLU A 232 -0.46 7.99 -7.23
CA GLU A 232 -0.67 7.80 -8.66
C GLU A 232 -0.71 9.14 -9.42
N LYS A 233 -1.24 10.17 -8.76
CA LYS A 233 -1.40 11.53 -9.28
C LYS A 233 -1.06 12.55 -8.20
N HIS A 234 0.02 13.30 -8.42
CA HIS A 234 0.37 14.47 -7.62
C HIS A 234 -0.41 15.69 -8.08
N CYS A 235 -0.92 16.48 -7.14
CA CYS A 235 -1.66 17.71 -7.46
C CYS A 235 -0.72 18.88 -7.77
N SER A 236 0.50 18.84 -7.23
CA SER A 236 1.55 19.84 -7.34
C SER A 236 2.96 19.21 -7.33
N VAL A 237 3.96 19.99 -7.72
CA VAL A 237 5.39 19.71 -7.55
C VAL A 237 5.77 19.73 -6.07
N GLN A 238 5.11 20.56 -5.26
CA GLN A 238 5.27 20.53 -3.80
C GLN A 238 4.88 19.16 -3.24
N ASP A 239 3.76 18.57 -3.69
CA ASP A 239 3.35 17.21 -3.28
C ASP A 239 4.41 16.16 -3.64
N MET A 240 5.03 16.27 -4.83
CA MET A 240 6.12 15.40 -5.24
C MET A 240 7.34 15.53 -4.32
N TYR A 241 7.71 16.76 -3.99
CA TYR A 241 8.82 17.05 -3.08
C TYR A 241 8.53 16.52 -1.66
N ASN A 242 7.34 16.79 -1.14
CA ASN A 242 6.92 16.36 0.20
C ASN A 242 6.85 14.83 0.31
N GLU A 243 6.35 14.11 -0.70
CA GLU A 243 6.35 12.65 -0.71
C GLU A 243 7.79 12.08 -0.73
N TRP A 244 8.69 12.74 -1.47
CA TRP A 244 10.07 12.29 -1.57
C TRP A 244 10.81 12.38 -0.24
N PHE A 245 10.62 13.45 0.52
CA PHE A 245 11.30 13.70 1.79
C PHE A 245 10.48 13.30 3.03
N GLY A 246 9.22 12.89 2.87
CA GLY A 246 8.35 12.49 3.98
C GLY A 246 7.96 13.66 4.88
N ILE A 247 7.51 14.78 4.28
CA ILE A 247 7.13 16.01 4.97
C ILE A 247 5.60 16.19 4.88
N GLU A 248 5.01 16.94 5.82
CA GLU A 248 3.58 17.23 5.89
C GLU A 248 2.73 15.94 5.94
N LYS A 249 1.81 15.76 4.98
CA LYS A 249 0.92 14.59 4.89
C LYS A 249 1.63 13.26 4.62
N PHE A 250 2.93 13.30 4.32
CA PHE A 250 3.76 12.12 4.09
C PHE A 250 4.73 11.84 5.25
N GLU A 251 4.57 12.51 6.39
CA GLU A 251 5.42 12.28 7.56
C GLU A 251 5.26 10.84 8.10
N GLY A 252 6.39 10.17 8.29
CA GLY A 252 6.44 8.77 8.74
C GLY A 252 5.95 7.74 7.71
N ILE A 253 5.60 8.16 6.49
CA ILE A 253 5.14 7.27 5.42
C ILE A 253 6.11 7.34 4.24
N PRO A 254 6.72 6.22 3.82
CA PRO A 254 6.67 4.90 4.45
C PRO A 254 7.54 4.74 5.69
N VAL A 255 8.56 5.57 5.82
CA VAL A 255 9.49 5.62 6.94
C VAL A 255 9.83 7.07 7.21
N GLU A 256 10.46 7.34 8.36
CA GLU A 256 10.96 8.67 8.69
C GLU A 256 11.95 9.17 7.60
N GLY A 257 11.67 10.35 7.03
CA GLY A 257 12.41 10.92 5.89
C GLY A 257 11.95 10.44 4.50
N GLY A 258 10.80 9.75 4.41
CA GLY A 258 10.08 9.47 3.17
C GLY A 258 10.78 8.50 2.20
N ILE A 259 10.45 8.63 0.92
CA ILE A 259 11.00 7.79 -0.16
C ILE A 259 12.53 7.88 -0.22
N ARG A 260 13.10 9.06 0.05
CA ARG A 260 14.55 9.28 0.05
C ARG A 260 15.26 8.39 1.06
N SER A 261 14.77 8.32 2.30
CA SER A 261 15.35 7.45 3.32
C SER A 261 15.33 5.98 2.88
N MET A 262 14.23 5.50 2.30
CA MET A 262 14.15 4.13 1.78
C MET A 262 15.11 3.87 0.63
N GLU A 263 15.24 4.82 -0.30
CA GLU A 263 16.17 4.70 -1.43
C GLU A 263 17.63 4.64 -0.93
N ILE A 264 17.98 5.37 0.14
CA ILE A 264 19.31 5.32 0.75
C ILE A 264 19.55 3.96 1.43
N GLN A 265 18.59 3.49 2.24
CA GLN A 265 18.73 2.28 3.05
C GLN A 265 18.68 0.99 2.20
N HIS A 266 17.75 0.93 1.25
CA HIS A 266 17.43 -0.31 0.52
C HIS A 266 17.77 -0.27 -0.97
N LYS A 267 18.19 0.89 -1.51
CA LYS A 267 18.50 1.07 -2.94
C LYS A 267 17.33 0.65 -3.83
N SER A 268 17.54 -0.19 -4.84
CA SER A 268 16.47 -0.68 -5.72
C SER A 268 15.66 -1.84 -5.10
N LYS A 269 16.11 -2.47 -4.01
CA LYS A 269 15.50 -3.72 -3.49
C LYS A 269 14.07 -3.52 -3.03
N TRP A 270 13.73 -2.39 -2.43
CA TRP A 270 12.38 -2.10 -1.94
C TRP A 270 11.36 -1.89 -3.07
N ARG A 271 11.82 -1.72 -4.32
CA ARG A 271 10.98 -1.52 -5.51
C ARG A 271 10.90 -2.76 -6.40
N ASN A 272 11.37 -3.93 -5.92
CA ASN A 272 11.37 -5.17 -6.71
C ASN A 272 9.95 -5.60 -7.15
N ASN A 273 8.93 -5.22 -6.39
CA ASN A 273 7.54 -5.59 -6.67
C ASN A 273 6.80 -4.54 -7.51
N TYR A 274 7.47 -3.46 -7.94
CA TYR A 274 6.83 -2.44 -8.75
C TYR A 274 6.62 -2.94 -10.17
N ASP A 275 5.40 -2.75 -10.66
CA ASP A 275 5.17 -2.90 -12.09
C ASP A 275 5.95 -1.84 -12.90
N ALA A 276 5.99 -2.03 -14.21
CA ALA A 276 6.70 -1.13 -15.12
C ALA A 276 6.13 0.30 -15.12
N SER A 277 4.83 0.48 -14.80
CA SER A 277 4.17 1.78 -14.75
C SER A 277 4.57 2.58 -13.49
N VAL A 278 4.57 1.93 -12.32
CA VAL A 278 4.98 2.49 -11.03
C VAL A 278 6.47 2.81 -11.07
N SER A 279 7.28 1.92 -11.63
CA SER A 279 8.72 2.15 -11.81
C SER A 279 9.01 3.40 -12.66
N LYS A 280 8.25 3.61 -13.74
CA LYS A 280 8.34 4.84 -14.55
C LYS A 280 7.91 6.07 -13.76
N ARG A 281 6.83 6.01 -12.97
CA ARG A 281 6.40 7.13 -12.11
C ARG A 281 7.48 7.49 -11.08
N PHE A 282 8.01 6.51 -10.36
CA PHE A 282 9.12 6.69 -9.43
C PHE A 282 10.31 7.37 -10.11
N SER A 283 10.67 6.91 -11.31
CA SER A 283 11.82 7.46 -12.03
C SER A 283 11.61 8.93 -12.40
N ARG A 284 10.39 9.31 -12.80
CA ARG A 284 10.04 10.71 -13.09
C ARG A 284 10.05 11.56 -11.83
N LEU A 285 9.45 11.07 -10.75
CA LEU A 285 9.46 11.73 -9.44
C LEU A 285 10.89 12.04 -8.99
N LYS A 286 11.75 11.01 -9.00
CA LYS A 286 13.17 11.13 -8.65
C LYS A 286 13.89 12.18 -9.51
N ILE A 287 13.69 12.16 -10.83
CA ILE A 287 14.31 13.14 -11.73
C ILE A 287 13.90 14.56 -11.36
N ILE A 288 12.60 14.80 -11.14
CA ILE A 288 12.11 16.15 -10.82
C ILE A 288 12.72 16.65 -9.50
N VAL A 289 12.70 15.82 -8.45
CA VAL A 289 13.23 16.20 -7.13
C VAL A 289 14.76 16.36 -7.14
N ASP A 290 15.48 15.46 -7.81
CA ASP A 290 16.94 15.57 -7.96
C ASP A 290 17.31 16.86 -8.74
N THR A 291 16.52 17.24 -9.74
CA THR A 291 16.72 18.50 -10.47
C THR A 291 16.46 19.71 -9.55
N ILE A 292 15.40 19.71 -8.73
CA ILE A 292 15.16 20.79 -7.75
C ILE A 292 16.37 20.95 -6.83
N VAL A 293 16.83 19.86 -6.22
CA VAL A 293 17.98 19.88 -5.30
C VAL A 293 19.24 20.34 -6.01
N LYS A 294 19.48 19.89 -7.25
CA LYS A 294 20.62 20.31 -8.08
C LYS A 294 20.57 21.81 -8.39
N THR A 295 19.43 22.33 -8.84
CA THR A 295 19.26 23.75 -9.19
C THR A 295 19.48 24.66 -7.97
N VAL A 296 19.00 24.26 -6.79
CA VAL A 296 19.27 25.00 -5.54
C VAL A 296 20.76 24.96 -5.19
N ALA A 297 21.41 23.80 -5.32
CA ALA A 297 22.83 23.65 -4.98
C ALA A 297 23.79 24.37 -5.95
N GLU A 298 23.42 24.49 -7.23
CA GLU A 298 24.22 25.16 -8.27
C GLU A 298 23.97 26.67 -8.35
N SER A 299 22.92 27.17 -7.70
CA SER A 299 22.66 28.60 -7.63
C SER A 299 23.67 29.29 -6.71
N SER A 300 24.41 30.27 -7.24
CA SER A 300 25.24 31.17 -6.44
C SER A 300 24.43 32.25 -5.71
N ASP A 301 23.17 32.46 -6.10
CA ASP A 301 22.31 33.48 -5.50
C ASP A 301 21.65 32.95 -4.22
N PRO A 302 21.90 33.57 -3.04
CA PRO A 302 21.31 33.15 -1.76
C PRO A 302 19.79 33.33 -1.69
N ASN A 303 19.19 34.10 -2.61
CA ASN A 303 17.74 34.26 -2.66
C ASN A 303 17.03 33.07 -3.31
N VAL A 304 17.77 32.20 -4.02
CA VAL A 304 17.19 30.99 -4.62
C VAL A 304 17.01 29.95 -3.52
N THR A 305 15.77 29.83 -3.07
CA THR A 305 15.34 28.85 -2.08
C THR A 305 14.71 27.64 -2.77
N THR A 306 14.58 26.53 -2.04
CA THR A 306 13.83 25.37 -2.52
C THR A 306 12.41 25.75 -2.96
N ASN A 307 11.73 26.62 -2.19
CA ASN A 307 10.37 27.03 -2.48
C ASN A 307 10.28 27.84 -3.78
N SER A 308 11.21 28.77 -4.03
CA SER A 308 11.20 29.53 -5.28
C SER A 308 11.43 28.66 -6.52
N VAL A 309 12.27 27.61 -6.42
CA VAL A 309 12.46 26.64 -7.51
C VAL A 309 11.21 25.77 -7.69
N ILE A 310 10.57 25.35 -6.60
CA ILE A 310 9.30 24.59 -6.66
C ILE A 310 8.21 25.44 -7.32
N GLU A 311 8.06 26.71 -6.95
CA GLU A 311 7.07 27.63 -7.54
C GLU A 311 7.26 27.80 -9.05
N LEU A 312 8.52 27.98 -9.49
CA LEU A 312 8.86 28.03 -10.91
C LEU A 312 8.44 26.75 -11.64
N PHE A 313 8.75 25.58 -11.07
CA PHE A 313 8.41 24.30 -11.70
C PHE A 313 6.90 24.04 -11.65
N GLU A 314 6.21 24.52 -10.61
CA GLU A 314 4.77 24.41 -10.42
C GLU A 314 4.00 25.13 -11.52
N GLU A 315 4.40 26.36 -11.89
CA GLU A 315 3.78 27.13 -12.97
C GLU A 315 3.73 26.30 -14.28
N HIS A 316 4.87 25.72 -14.66
CA HIS A 316 4.97 24.87 -15.84
C HIS A 316 4.23 23.55 -15.70
N PHE A 317 4.24 22.95 -14.52
CA PHE A 317 3.51 21.72 -14.23
C PHE A 317 2.00 21.91 -14.40
N GLN A 318 1.45 23.01 -13.87
CA GLN A 318 0.03 23.35 -14.02
C GLN A 318 -0.32 23.67 -15.48
N ALA A 319 0.52 24.46 -16.18
CA ALA A 319 0.31 24.80 -17.59
C ALA A 319 0.26 23.55 -18.51
N LYS A 320 0.97 22.47 -18.16
CA LYS A 320 1.01 21.20 -18.91
C LYS A 320 0.08 20.13 -18.36
N LYS A 321 -1.05 20.52 -17.77
CA LYS A 321 -2.09 19.61 -17.24
C LYS A 321 -1.54 18.62 -16.19
N ARG A 322 -0.60 19.07 -15.36
CA ARG A 322 -0.03 18.28 -14.26
C ARG A 322 0.62 16.97 -14.73
N SER A 323 1.30 17.00 -15.86
CA SER A 323 2.00 15.84 -16.42
C SER A 323 3.48 15.84 -16.03
N PRO A 324 3.96 14.89 -15.20
CA PRO A 324 5.38 14.83 -14.83
C PRO A 324 6.29 14.61 -16.05
N SER A 325 5.80 13.91 -17.07
CA SER A 325 6.55 13.70 -18.30
C SER A 325 6.75 15.00 -19.07
N ALA A 326 5.72 15.84 -19.16
CA ALA A 326 5.81 17.12 -19.86
C ALA A 326 6.73 18.11 -19.11
N LEU A 327 6.70 18.08 -17.77
CA LEU A 327 7.61 18.87 -16.95
C LEU A 327 9.06 18.46 -17.18
N ILE A 328 9.37 17.16 -17.21
CA ILE A 328 10.74 16.68 -17.47
C ILE A 328 11.23 17.10 -18.87
N THR A 329 10.37 17.05 -19.90
CA THR A 329 10.74 17.55 -21.23
C THR A 329 11.04 19.04 -21.23
N TRP A 330 10.28 19.83 -20.49
CA TRP A 330 10.56 21.26 -20.33
C TRP A 330 11.89 21.50 -19.58
N LEU A 331 12.15 20.76 -18.49
CA LEU A 331 13.42 20.84 -17.75
C LEU A 331 14.65 20.49 -18.63
N GLU A 332 14.49 19.58 -19.59
CA GLU A 332 15.53 19.25 -20.57
C GLU A 332 15.73 20.37 -21.60
N GLN A 333 14.65 21.07 -22.00
CA GLN A 333 14.70 22.18 -22.96
C GLN A 333 15.36 23.43 -22.37
N GLU A 334 15.08 23.73 -21.10
CA GLU A 334 15.68 24.88 -20.39
C GLU A 334 17.10 24.59 -19.88
N GLY A 335 17.61 23.37 -20.04
CA GLY A 335 18.97 23.01 -19.63
C GLY A 335 19.15 22.73 -18.14
N TYR A 336 18.07 22.63 -17.34
CA TYR A 336 18.15 22.19 -15.95
C TYR A 336 18.57 20.72 -15.82
N LYS A 337 18.36 19.92 -16.86
CA LYS A 337 18.74 18.51 -16.94
C LYS A 337 19.66 18.27 -18.13
N ASP A 338 20.83 17.70 -17.85
CA ASP A 338 21.77 17.30 -18.88
C ASP A 338 21.12 16.27 -19.81
N SER A 339 20.92 16.64 -21.07
CA SER A 339 20.50 15.71 -22.10
C SER A 339 21.50 14.57 -22.17
N LYS A 340 21.06 13.32 -21.94
CA LYS A 340 21.91 12.14 -22.13
C LYS A 340 22.42 12.17 -23.57
N LYS A 341 23.66 12.60 -23.78
CA LYS A 341 24.34 12.46 -25.06
C LYS A 341 24.34 10.98 -25.38
N ARG A 342 23.56 10.55 -26.39
CA ARG A 342 23.62 9.18 -26.89
C ARG A 342 25.07 8.97 -27.30
N LYS A 343 25.77 8.02 -26.66
CA LYS A 343 27.03 7.52 -27.18
C LYS A 343 26.67 6.93 -28.55
N LEU A 344 27.00 7.65 -29.62
CA LEU A 344 27.06 7.09 -30.97
C LEU A 344 28.15 6.01 -30.89
N SER A 345 27.71 4.75 -30.81
CA SER A 345 28.57 3.57 -30.86
C SER A 345 28.84 3.20 -32.31
#